data_AF-A0A2P6MBM8-F1
#
_entry.id   AF-A0A2P6MBM8-F1
#
_cell.length_a   1.000
_cell.length_b   1.000
_cell.length_c   1.000
_cell.angle_alpha   90.00
_cell.angle_beta   90.00
_cell.angle_gamma   90.00
#
_symmetry.space_group_name_H-M   'P 1'
#
loop_
_entity.id
_entity.type
_entity.pdbx_description
1 polymer ?
#
loop_
_entity_poly.entity_id
_entity_poly.type
_entity_poly.pdbx_seq_one_letter_code
_entity_poly.pdbx_strand_id
1 'polypeptide(L)'
;MGVASGAGAAQAPAKARPAGEPRPAPAIAPSQAVRLPANLQARPAPAARVQLSREQFEQLKRSQQQARSEALARVGKLVLPATTGKPAPATGAAKSAWTHKYGQGRDCDDRRADVHPNAVEVCDNVDNDCDGEVDEGQRLLFFLDADGDTHGDPAQSIEACPADQQRAAREGRWLVPVGNDCDDTDPNLWQGCP
;
A
#
# COMPACT_ATOMS: atom_id res chain seq x y z
N MET A 1 48.15 -68.87 -6.76
CA MET A 1 47.28 -69.68 -7.63
C MET A 1 45.84 -69.45 -7.20
N GLY A 2 44.96 -69.07 -8.13
CA GLY A 2 43.54 -68.82 -7.84
C GLY A 2 43.02 -67.59 -8.61
N VAL A 3 42.63 -67.80 -9.87
CA VAL A 3 41.97 -66.85 -10.76
C VAL A 3 40.45 -66.94 -10.62
N ALA A 4 39.73 -65.82 -10.76
CA ALA A 4 38.39 -65.70 -11.36
C ALA A 4 37.97 -64.22 -11.29
N SER A 5 38.07 -63.49 -12.40
CA SER A 5 37.01 -63.31 -13.42
C SER A 5 35.83 -62.48 -12.93
N GLY A 6 35.79 -61.24 -13.44
CA GLY A 6 34.65 -60.35 -13.29
C GLY A 6 33.43 -60.82 -14.10
N ALA A 7 32.27 -60.39 -13.64
CA ALA A 7 31.03 -60.43 -14.38
C ALA A 7 30.33 -59.07 -14.22
N GLY A 8 30.23 -58.34 -15.32
CA GLY A 8 29.40 -57.15 -15.42
C GLY A 8 27.93 -57.54 -15.36
N ALA A 9 27.18 -56.90 -14.47
CA ALA A 9 25.74 -56.99 -14.44
C ALA A 9 25.17 -55.95 -15.42
N ALA A 10 24.60 -56.45 -16.51
CA ALA A 10 23.82 -55.66 -17.46
C ALA A 10 22.59 -55.05 -16.77
N GLN A 11 22.39 -53.75 -16.97
CA GLN A 11 21.17 -53.03 -16.59
C GLN A 11 19.99 -53.51 -17.45
N ALA A 12 18.95 -54.01 -16.80
CA ALA A 12 17.65 -54.23 -17.43
C ALA A 12 16.97 -52.87 -17.74
N PRO A 13 16.28 -52.72 -18.87
CA PRO A 13 15.63 -51.47 -19.24
C PRO A 13 14.43 -51.19 -18.32
N ALA A 14 14.39 -49.99 -17.74
CA ALA A 14 13.23 -49.48 -17.02
C ALA A 14 12.03 -49.40 -17.97
N LYS A 15 10.97 -50.15 -17.67
CA LYS A 15 9.68 -49.99 -18.36
C LYS A 15 9.13 -48.59 -18.06
N ALA A 16 8.95 -47.79 -19.11
CA ALA A 16 8.29 -46.50 -19.05
C ALA A 16 6.83 -46.69 -18.57
N ARG A 17 6.39 -45.89 -17.58
CA ARG A 17 4.97 -45.80 -17.19
C ARG A 17 4.18 -45.11 -18.31
N PRO A 18 2.96 -45.56 -18.63
CA PRO A 18 2.11 -44.88 -19.60
C PRO A 18 1.74 -43.47 -19.09
N ALA A 19 1.76 -42.50 -20.02
CA ALA A 19 1.34 -41.12 -19.77
C ALA A 19 -0.19 -41.07 -19.69
N GLY A 20 -0.74 -40.56 -18.58
CA GLY A 20 -2.18 -40.34 -18.43
C GLY A 20 -2.75 -40.56 -17.03
N GLU A 21 -1.97 -41.09 -16.08
CA GLU A 21 -2.45 -41.28 -14.71
C GLU A 21 -2.15 -40.04 -13.84
N PRO A 22 -3.15 -39.41 -13.20
CA PRO A 22 -2.91 -38.27 -12.32
C PRO A 22 -1.99 -38.72 -11.17
N ARG A 23 -0.93 -37.94 -10.93
CA ARG A 23 -0.04 -38.18 -9.79
C ARG A 23 -0.88 -38.07 -8.51
N PRO A 24 -0.79 -39.04 -7.57
CA PRO A 24 -1.43 -38.86 -6.27
C PRO A 24 -0.83 -37.60 -5.62
N ALA A 25 -1.71 -36.67 -5.22
CA ALA A 25 -1.31 -35.51 -4.46
C ALA A 25 -0.57 -35.97 -3.18
N PRO A 26 0.50 -35.30 -2.74
CA PRO A 26 1.13 -35.63 -1.48
C PRO A 26 0.08 -35.47 -0.37
N ALA A 27 -0.12 -36.54 0.40
CA ALA A 27 -0.98 -36.51 1.57
C ALA A 27 -0.43 -35.45 2.53
N ILE A 28 -1.13 -34.32 2.64
CA ILE A 28 -0.85 -33.31 3.67
C ILE A 28 -1.19 -33.99 4.99
N ALA A 29 -0.18 -34.28 5.80
CA ALA A 29 -0.39 -34.74 7.17
C ALA A 29 -1.28 -33.71 7.88
N PRO A 30 -2.31 -34.12 8.65
CA PRO A 30 -3.13 -33.17 9.38
C PRO A 30 -2.21 -32.37 10.30
N SER A 31 -2.16 -31.05 10.11
CA SER A 31 -1.42 -30.14 10.97
C SER A 31 -1.81 -30.46 12.41
N GLN A 32 -0.86 -30.97 13.19
CA GLN A 32 -1.08 -31.20 14.60
C GLN A 32 -1.53 -29.87 15.20
N ALA A 33 -2.71 -29.86 15.82
CA ALA A 33 -3.19 -28.71 16.55
C ALA A 33 -2.16 -28.43 17.64
N VAL A 34 -1.35 -27.39 17.45
CA VAL A 34 -0.47 -26.88 18.49
C VAL A 34 -1.37 -26.46 19.63
N ARG A 35 -1.42 -27.27 20.69
CA ARG A 35 -2.09 -26.92 21.95
C ARG A 35 -1.34 -25.71 22.50
N LEU A 36 -1.90 -24.53 22.28
CA LEU A 36 -1.47 -23.30 22.96
C LEU A 36 -1.50 -23.58 24.47
N PRO A 37 -0.44 -23.22 25.22
CA PRO A 37 -0.47 -23.34 26.67
C PRO A 37 -1.67 -22.54 27.20
N ALA A 38 -2.33 -23.05 28.24
CA ALA A 38 -3.57 -22.49 28.80
C ALA A 38 -3.47 -20.99 29.16
N ASN A 39 -2.25 -20.45 29.27
CA ASN A 39 -1.97 -19.05 29.56
C ASN A 39 -2.08 -18.10 28.33
N LEU A 40 -2.31 -18.62 27.12
CA LEU A 40 -2.59 -17.82 25.90
C LEU A 40 -4.08 -17.73 25.55
N GLN A 41 -4.97 -18.39 26.33
CA GLN A 41 -6.42 -18.36 26.13
C GLN A 41 -7.11 -17.23 26.91
N ALA A 42 -6.38 -16.51 27.75
CA ALA A 42 -6.87 -15.29 28.37
C ALA A 42 -6.83 -14.17 27.31
N ARG A 43 -7.91 -14.04 26.53
CA ARG A 43 -8.22 -12.75 25.90
C ARG A 43 -8.20 -11.72 27.04
N PRO A 44 -7.45 -10.61 26.95
CA PRO A 44 -7.60 -9.56 27.93
C PRO A 44 -9.10 -9.20 27.97
N ALA A 45 -9.68 -9.21 29.17
CA ALA A 45 -11.03 -8.72 29.36
C ALA A 45 -11.15 -7.38 28.61
N PRO A 46 -12.27 -7.09 27.91
CA PRO A 46 -12.42 -5.82 27.24
C PRO A 46 -12.08 -4.73 28.25
N ALA A 47 -11.05 -3.94 27.93
CA ALA A 47 -10.51 -2.93 28.83
C ALA A 47 -11.69 -2.21 29.47
N ALA A 48 -11.81 -2.33 30.79
CA ALA A 48 -12.93 -1.77 31.52
C ALA A 48 -13.11 -0.34 31.05
N ARG A 49 -14.27 -0.02 30.44
CA ARG A 49 -14.57 1.33 30.01
C ARG A 49 -14.46 2.22 31.25
N VAL A 50 -13.38 2.99 31.33
CA VAL A 50 -13.18 3.93 32.42
C VAL A 50 -14.28 4.97 32.29
N GLN A 51 -15.27 4.90 33.17
CA GLN A 51 -16.29 5.93 33.28
C GLN A 51 -15.66 7.11 34.00
N LEU A 52 -15.30 8.14 33.24
CA LEU A 52 -14.86 9.40 33.79
C LEU A 52 -16.09 10.18 34.24
N SER A 53 -16.04 10.78 35.43
CA SER A 53 -17.02 11.79 35.82
C SER A 53 -16.94 12.97 34.84
N ARG A 54 -18.02 13.75 34.74
CA ARG A 54 -18.05 14.96 33.90
C ARG A 54 -16.90 15.92 34.23
N GLU A 55 -16.55 16.02 35.51
CA GLU A 55 -15.44 16.85 35.98
C GLU A 55 -14.08 16.31 35.54
N GLN A 56 -13.86 14.99 35.65
CA GLN A 56 -12.64 14.34 35.19
C GLN A 56 -12.45 14.50 33.67
N PHE A 57 -13.53 14.40 32.90
CA PHE A 57 -13.49 14.61 31.46
C PHE A 57 -13.14 16.06 31.09
N GLU A 58 -13.70 17.04 31.79
CA GLU A 58 -13.38 18.45 31.58
C GLU A 58 -11.95 18.79 32.04
N GLN A 59 -11.44 18.15 33.10
CA GLN A 59 -10.03 18.27 33.51
C GLN A 59 -9.08 17.70 32.45
N LEU A 60 -9.39 16.53 31.88
CA LEU A 60 -8.62 15.91 30.80
C LEU A 60 -8.59 16.78 29.53
N LYS A 61 -9.71 17.41 29.17
CA LYS A 61 -9.73 18.36 28.04
C LYS A 61 -8.81 19.54 28.28
N ARG A 62 -8.85 20.14 29.48
CA ARG A 62 -7.99 21.28 29.84
C ARG A 62 -6.52 20.88 29.85
N SER A 63 -6.17 19.70 30.38
CA SER A 63 -4.78 19.23 30.40
C SER A 63 -4.25 18.94 29.00
N GLN A 64 -5.07 18.36 28.10
CA GLN A 64 -4.71 18.15 26.69
C GLN A 64 -4.49 19.50 25.96
N GLN A 65 -5.36 20.48 26.19
CA GLN A 65 -5.22 21.82 25.60
C GLN A 65 -3.98 22.55 26.11
N GLN A 66 -3.69 22.46 27.42
CA GLN A 66 -2.48 23.01 28.02
C GLN A 66 -1.23 22.36 27.43
N ALA A 67 -1.16 21.03 27.39
CA ALA A 67 -0.04 20.30 26.80
C ALA A 67 0.19 20.67 25.33
N ARG A 68 -0.89 20.84 24.55
CA ARG A 68 -0.83 21.32 23.16
C ARG A 68 -0.28 22.75 23.08
N SER A 69 -0.74 23.66 23.95
CA SER A 69 -0.26 25.05 23.97
C SER A 69 1.22 25.16 24.36
N GLU A 70 1.68 24.32 25.30
CA GLU A 70 3.08 24.25 25.71
C GLU A 70 3.96 23.66 24.60
N ALA A 71 3.48 22.61 23.92
CA ALA A 71 4.15 22.05 22.75
C ALA A 71 4.28 23.09 21.63
N LEU A 72 3.21 23.84 21.35
CA LEU A 72 3.23 24.93 20.37
C LEU A 72 4.18 26.06 20.78
N ALA A 73 4.23 26.43 22.06
CA ALA A 73 5.18 27.43 22.55
C ALA A 73 6.64 26.96 22.46
N ARG A 74 6.91 25.66 22.56
CA ARG A 74 8.25 25.07 22.32
C ARG A 74 8.61 25.05 20.84
N VAL A 75 7.66 24.74 19.95
CA VAL A 75 7.88 24.82 18.49
C VAL A 75 8.13 26.27 18.06
N GLY A 76 7.43 27.25 18.66
CA GLY A 76 7.65 28.68 18.39
C GLY A 76 9.04 29.21 18.80
N LYS A 77 9.78 28.50 19.65
CA LYS A 77 11.19 28.82 19.99
C LYS A 77 12.20 28.24 19.00
N LEU A 78 11.77 27.38 18.08
CA LEU A 78 12.60 26.85 16.99
C LEU A 78 12.43 27.66 15.70
N VAL A 79 12.11 28.95 15.81
CA VAL A 79 12.19 29.87 14.67
C VAL A 79 13.66 30.24 14.48
N LEU A 80 14.32 29.53 13.56
CA LEU A 80 15.58 29.98 12.95
C LEU A 80 15.37 31.39 12.39
N PRO A 81 16.36 32.30 12.47
CA PRO A 81 16.20 33.66 11.96
C PRO A 81 15.81 33.61 10.48
N ALA A 82 14.63 34.15 10.20
CA ALA A 82 14.08 34.27 8.86
C ALA A 82 15.07 35.03 7.97
N THR A 83 15.65 34.34 7.00
CA THR A 83 16.33 34.99 5.87
C THR A 83 15.26 35.81 5.14
N THR A 84 15.49 37.11 5.03
CA THR A 84 14.60 38.08 4.37
C THR A 84 14.56 37.84 2.86
N GLY A 85 13.80 36.83 2.43
CA GLY A 85 13.35 36.64 1.06
C GLY A 85 11.95 37.22 0.90
N LYS A 86 11.84 38.33 0.17
CA LYS A 86 10.59 39.01 -0.21
C LYS A 86 9.58 38.04 -0.84
N PRO A 87 8.30 38.01 -0.42
CA PRO A 87 7.30 37.14 -1.05
C PRO A 87 6.95 37.66 -2.44
N ALA A 88 7.14 36.80 -3.45
CA ALA A 88 6.64 37.02 -4.81
C ALA A 88 5.11 36.83 -4.85
N PRO A 89 4.37 37.56 -5.70
CA PRO A 89 2.91 37.49 -5.76
C PRO A 89 2.42 36.10 -6.18
N ALA A 90 1.39 35.64 -5.49
CA ALA A 90 0.72 34.38 -5.77
C ALA A 90 -0.07 34.44 -7.08
N THR A 91 0.51 33.88 -8.14
CA THR A 91 -0.25 33.32 -9.27
C THR A 91 -0.21 31.80 -9.14
N GLY A 92 -1.36 31.16 -9.20
CA GLY A 92 -1.60 29.79 -8.75
C GLY A 92 -0.64 28.72 -9.26
N ALA A 93 -0.15 27.91 -8.32
CA ALA A 93 0.18 26.50 -8.45
C ALA A 93 0.58 26.02 -7.05
N ALA A 94 -0.34 25.38 -6.32
CA ALA A 94 0.04 24.58 -5.15
C ALA A 94 0.71 23.30 -5.65
N LYS A 95 1.96 23.42 -6.11
CA LYS A 95 2.84 22.28 -6.35
C LYS A 95 3.69 22.12 -5.08
N SER A 96 3.79 20.89 -4.62
CA SER A 96 4.45 20.41 -3.40
C SER A 96 5.67 21.24 -2.99
N ALA A 97 5.82 21.45 -1.67
CA ALA A 97 6.83 22.29 -1.04
C ALA A 97 8.30 21.79 -1.15
N TRP A 98 8.58 20.90 -2.10
CA TRP A 98 9.93 20.50 -2.50
C TRP A 98 10.16 21.06 -3.89
N THR A 99 10.69 22.27 -3.91
CA THR A 99 10.95 23.05 -5.12
C THR A 99 11.85 22.32 -6.09
N HIS A 100 11.26 21.92 -7.21
CA HIS A 100 11.93 21.67 -8.48
C HIS A 100 12.94 22.79 -8.78
N LYS A 101 14.23 22.47 -8.69
CA LYS A 101 15.29 23.30 -9.23
C LYS A 101 16.14 22.44 -10.15
N TYR A 102 15.69 22.31 -11.40
CA TYR A 102 16.48 21.80 -12.52
C TYR A 102 17.71 22.66 -12.73
N GLY A 103 18.76 22.37 -11.97
CA GLY A 103 20.04 23.04 -12.00
C GLY A 103 21.13 22.00 -12.14
N GLN A 104 21.39 21.57 -13.37
CA GLN A 104 22.63 20.94 -13.81
C GLN A 104 23.18 19.84 -12.87
N GLY A 105 22.60 18.65 -12.94
CA GLY A 105 23.27 17.40 -12.50
C GLY A 105 23.27 17.12 -11.00
N ARG A 106 22.21 17.46 -10.27
CA ARG A 106 21.96 16.93 -8.91
C ARG A 106 20.57 16.35 -8.82
N ASP A 107 20.47 15.31 -8.01
CA ASP A 107 19.26 14.63 -7.60
C ASP A 107 18.22 15.66 -7.10
N CYS A 108 16.94 15.45 -7.44
CA CYS A 108 15.89 16.36 -7.02
C CYS A 108 15.59 16.24 -5.50
N ASP A 109 15.99 15.13 -4.87
CA ASP A 109 16.02 14.96 -3.41
C ASP A 109 17.30 14.26 -2.92
N ASP A 110 18.32 15.05 -2.53
CA ASP A 110 19.60 14.58 -1.98
C ASP A 110 19.48 13.67 -0.72
N ARG A 111 18.30 13.55 -0.11
CA ARG A 111 18.06 12.70 1.08
C ARG A 111 17.57 11.30 0.71
N ARG A 112 17.17 11.09 -0.53
CA ARG A 112 16.56 9.86 -1.05
C ARG A 112 17.45 9.28 -2.14
N ALA A 113 18.03 8.10 -1.85
CA ALA A 113 18.87 7.40 -2.83
C ALA A 113 18.07 6.79 -3.99
N ASP A 114 16.74 6.78 -3.89
CA ASP A 114 15.79 6.31 -4.90
C ASP A 114 15.16 7.45 -5.71
N VAL A 115 15.67 8.67 -5.56
CA VAL A 115 15.19 9.86 -6.28
C VAL A 115 16.38 10.56 -6.92
N HIS A 116 16.61 10.33 -8.20
CA HIS A 116 17.74 10.85 -8.95
C HIS A 116 17.52 10.72 -10.47
N PRO A 117 18.24 11.47 -11.32
CA PRO A 117 18.22 11.28 -12.77
C PRO A 117 18.29 9.80 -13.18
N ASN A 118 17.35 9.36 -14.01
CA ASN A 118 17.23 7.98 -14.50
C ASN A 118 16.93 6.93 -13.41
N ALA A 119 16.38 7.31 -12.25
CA ALA A 119 15.80 6.32 -11.34
C ALA A 119 14.62 5.60 -12.01
N VAL A 120 14.21 4.47 -11.43
CA VAL A 120 13.00 3.79 -11.90
C VAL A 120 11.80 4.45 -11.25
N GLU A 121 10.85 4.88 -12.07
CA GLU A 121 9.56 5.34 -11.57
C GLU A 121 8.82 4.26 -10.78
N VAL A 122 8.26 4.67 -9.66
CA VAL A 122 7.39 3.85 -8.82
C VAL A 122 6.14 4.67 -8.59
N CYS A 123 4.96 4.03 -8.65
CA CYS A 123 3.70 4.71 -8.38
C CYS A 123 3.51 5.08 -6.90
N ASP A 124 4.33 6.01 -6.39
CA ASP A 124 4.38 6.48 -5.02
C ASP A 124 3.99 7.98 -4.89
N ASN A 125 3.61 8.63 -6.00
CA ASN A 125 3.31 10.06 -6.14
C ASN A 125 4.55 10.95 -5.97
N VAL A 126 5.72 10.45 -6.33
CA VAL A 126 6.98 11.18 -6.36
C VAL A 126 7.59 11.04 -7.75
N ASP A 127 8.17 12.13 -8.24
CA ASP A 127 9.05 12.13 -9.42
C ASP A 127 10.36 11.44 -9.00
N ASN A 128 10.53 10.16 -9.34
CA ASN A 128 11.70 9.40 -8.91
C ASN A 128 12.90 9.70 -9.81
N ASP A 129 12.68 9.83 -11.12
CA ASP A 129 13.73 10.00 -12.11
C ASP A 129 14.14 11.46 -12.35
N CYS A 130 13.48 12.39 -11.66
CA CYS A 130 13.69 13.83 -11.72
C CYS A 130 13.55 14.40 -13.13
N ASP A 131 12.58 13.95 -13.93
CA ASP A 131 12.29 14.46 -15.28
C ASP A 131 11.16 15.52 -15.31
N GLY A 132 10.37 15.60 -14.23
CA GLY A 132 9.28 16.57 -14.03
C GLY A 132 7.89 16.05 -14.31
N GLU A 133 7.78 14.81 -14.73
CA GLU A 133 6.57 14.01 -14.66
C GLU A 133 6.57 13.21 -13.33
N VAL A 134 5.43 12.64 -12.97
CA VAL A 134 5.28 11.92 -11.70
C VAL A 134 4.56 10.62 -12.00
N ASP A 135 5.19 9.51 -11.62
CA ASP A 135 4.70 8.15 -11.80
C ASP A 135 4.43 7.82 -13.29
N GLU A 136 5.18 8.39 -14.23
CA GLU A 136 4.90 8.24 -15.67
C GLU A 136 5.04 6.78 -16.11
N GLY A 137 4.04 6.32 -16.85
CA GLY A 137 3.93 4.90 -17.25
C GLY A 137 3.65 3.93 -16.09
N GLN A 138 3.55 4.38 -14.83
CA GLN A 138 3.24 3.52 -13.68
C GLN A 138 1.78 3.63 -13.20
N ARG A 139 1.05 4.67 -13.64
CA ARG A 139 -0.36 4.87 -13.31
C ARG A 139 -1.25 3.79 -13.93
N LEU A 140 -2.26 3.37 -13.18
CA LEU A 140 -3.26 2.39 -13.62
C LEU A 140 -4.60 3.10 -13.85
N LEU A 141 -5.39 2.54 -14.77
CA LEU A 141 -6.76 2.98 -14.99
C LEU A 141 -7.68 2.42 -13.90
N PHE A 142 -8.39 3.31 -13.22
CA PHE A 142 -9.45 2.98 -12.27
C PHE A 142 -10.76 3.62 -12.71
N PHE A 143 -11.87 3.08 -12.24
CA PHE A 143 -13.23 3.54 -12.48
C PHE A 143 -13.88 3.92 -11.15
N LEU A 144 -14.71 4.95 -11.15
CA LEU A 144 -15.51 5.30 -9.97
C LEU A 144 -16.56 4.21 -9.76
N ASP A 145 -16.66 3.74 -8.52
CA ASP A 145 -17.66 2.78 -8.05
C ASP A 145 -18.51 3.51 -6.99
N ALA A 146 -19.70 3.96 -7.38
CA ALA A 146 -20.54 4.81 -6.56
C ALA A 146 -21.47 4.02 -5.62
N ASP A 147 -21.87 2.81 -5.99
CA ASP A 147 -22.75 1.97 -5.18
C ASP A 147 -22.03 0.89 -4.35
N GLY A 148 -20.74 0.69 -4.60
CA GLY A 148 -19.84 -0.18 -3.83
C GLY A 148 -19.90 -1.65 -4.22
N ASP A 149 -20.30 -2.00 -5.44
CA ASP A 149 -20.46 -3.37 -5.90
C ASP A 149 -19.21 -4.00 -6.54
N THR A 150 -18.11 -3.23 -6.60
CA THR A 150 -16.80 -3.55 -7.20
C THR A 150 -16.68 -3.38 -8.71
N HIS A 151 -17.74 -2.94 -9.37
CA HIS A 151 -17.77 -2.50 -10.76
C HIS A 151 -17.88 -0.98 -10.77
N GLY A 152 -17.25 -0.34 -11.76
CA GLY A 152 -17.29 1.10 -11.89
C GLY A 152 -17.79 1.55 -13.26
N ASP A 153 -18.27 2.80 -13.31
CA ASP A 153 -18.75 3.42 -14.53
C ASP A 153 -17.61 3.56 -15.56
N PRO A 154 -17.69 2.90 -16.74
CA PRO A 154 -16.68 3.02 -17.80
C PRO A 154 -16.54 4.45 -18.35
N ALA A 155 -17.53 5.32 -18.13
CA ALA A 155 -17.47 6.74 -18.49
C ALA A 155 -16.76 7.60 -17.43
N GLN A 156 -16.54 7.08 -16.21
CA GLN A 156 -15.86 7.77 -15.11
C GLN A 156 -14.56 7.09 -14.72
N SER A 157 -13.56 7.21 -15.59
CA SER A 157 -12.22 6.67 -15.35
C SER A 157 -11.22 7.72 -14.89
N ILE A 158 -10.26 7.31 -14.06
CA ILE A 158 -9.10 8.10 -13.62
C ILE A 158 -7.83 7.27 -13.71
N GLU A 159 -6.74 7.86 -14.18
CA GLU A 159 -5.40 7.27 -14.05
C GLU A 159 -4.82 7.62 -12.68
N ALA A 160 -4.50 6.62 -11.87
CA ALA A 160 -4.06 6.82 -10.49
C ALA A 160 -3.11 5.69 -10.03
N CYS A 161 -2.47 5.89 -8.88
CA CYS A 161 -1.68 4.85 -8.23
C CYS A 161 -2.55 3.96 -7.34
N PRO A 162 -2.14 2.71 -7.05
CA PRO A 162 -2.83 1.87 -6.06
C PRO A 162 -2.97 2.53 -4.68
N ALA A 163 -2.06 3.44 -4.33
CA ALA A 163 -2.17 4.24 -3.10
C ALA A 163 -3.33 5.25 -3.15
N ASP A 164 -3.70 5.77 -4.33
CA ASP A 164 -4.88 6.63 -4.52
C ASP A 164 -6.17 5.87 -4.24
N GLN A 165 -6.25 4.60 -4.65
CA GLN A 165 -7.41 3.75 -4.34
C GLN A 165 -7.71 3.74 -2.84
N GLN A 166 -6.67 3.56 -2.02
CA GLN A 166 -6.80 3.55 -0.56
C GLN A 166 -7.17 4.92 0.02
N ARG A 167 -6.69 6.01 -0.59
CA ARG A 167 -7.04 7.38 -0.18
C ARG A 167 -8.48 7.70 -0.52
N ALA A 168 -8.90 7.43 -1.76
CA ALA A 168 -10.26 7.59 -2.23
C ALA A 168 -11.25 6.87 -1.31
N ALA A 169 -10.96 5.61 -0.95
CA ALA A 169 -11.82 4.83 -0.06
C ALA A 169 -12.03 5.49 1.32
N ARG A 170 -11.02 6.23 1.84
CA ARG A 170 -11.14 6.98 3.11
C ARG A 170 -12.01 8.24 2.98
N GLU A 171 -12.12 8.78 1.78
CA GLU A 171 -12.95 9.94 1.45
C GLU A 171 -14.37 9.53 1.00
N GLY A 172 -14.69 8.23 1.05
CA GLY A 172 -15.98 7.70 0.63
C GLY A 172 -16.14 7.60 -0.88
N ARG A 173 -15.03 7.55 -1.63
CA ARG A 173 -14.99 7.36 -3.07
C ARG A 173 -14.36 6.01 -3.38
N TRP A 174 -15.05 5.10 -4.05
CA TRP A 174 -14.47 3.80 -4.39
C TRP A 174 -13.89 3.87 -5.81
N LEU A 175 -12.67 3.37 -5.95
CA LEU A 175 -11.99 3.25 -7.21
C LEU A 175 -11.71 1.78 -7.46
N VAL A 176 -12.13 1.27 -8.61
CA VAL A 176 -12.02 -0.16 -8.96
C VAL A 176 -11.35 -0.32 -10.32
N PRO A 177 -10.59 -1.41 -10.55
CA PRO A 177 -9.92 -1.63 -11.82
C PRO A 177 -10.85 -2.17 -12.92
N VAL A 178 -12.13 -2.42 -12.60
CA VAL A 178 -13.10 -3.03 -13.51
C VAL A 178 -14.15 -2.00 -13.90
N GLY A 179 -14.14 -1.57 -15.17
CA GLY A 179 -15.05 -0.56 -15.70
C GLY A 179 -16.10 -1.18 -16.61
N ASN A 180 -17.09 -1.83 -16.03
CA ASN A 180 -18.16 -2.50 -16.78
C ASN A 180 -19.53 -2.30 -16.16
N ASP A 181 -19.66 -1.36 -15.22
CA ASP A 181 -20.95 -1.04 -14.64
C ASP A 181 -21.75 -0.13 -15.58
N CYS A 182 -22.99 -0.47 -15.88
CA CYS A 182 -23.87 0.38 -16.68
C CYS A 182 -24.84 1.21 -15.86
N ASP A 183 -25.02 0.90 -14.57
CA ASP A 183 -25.79 1.69 -13.63
C ASP A 183 -25.08 1.72 -12.28
N ASP A 184 -24.09 2.61 -12.19
CA ASP A 184 -23.24 2.92 -11.02
C ASP A 184 -24.03 3.54 -9.85
N THR A 185 -25.36 3.34 -9.82
CA THR A 185 -26.26 3.72 -8.74
C THR A 185 -27.09 2.55 -8.20
N ASP A 186 -27.03 1.37 -8.84
CA ASP A 186 -27.67 0.14 -8.40
C ASP A 186 -26.65 -1.01 -8.30
N PRO A 187 -26.29 -1.44 -7.08
CA PRO A 187 -25.22 -2.44 -6.85
C PRO A 187 -25.58 -3.87 -7.31
N ASN A 188 -26.71 -4.02 -8.00
CA ASN A 188 -27.16 -5.28 -8.59
C ASN A 188 -27.17 -5.22 -10.13
N LEU A 189 -26.79 -4.09 -10.76
CA LEU A 189 -26.97 -3.83 -12.19
C LEU A 189 -25.66 -3.52 -12.94
N TRP A 190 -24.62 -4.29 -12.71
CA TRP A 190 -23.35 -4.20 -13.45
C TRP A 190 -23.27 -5.10 -14.72
N GLN A 191 -24.23 -6.01 -14.91
CA GLN A 191 -24.23 -6.99 -16.01
C GLN A 191 -25.59 -7.09 -16.71
N GLY A 192 -25.56 -7.43 -18.01
CA GLY A 192 -26.78 -7.62 -18.79
C GLY A 192 -27.48 -6.32 -19.18
N CYS A 193 -26.70 -5.24 -19.27
CA CYS A 193 -27.12 -3.92 -19.70
C CYS A 193 -27.74 -3.98 -21.12
N PRO A 194 -28.79 -3.19 -21.39
CA PRO A 194 -29.50 -3.18 -22.67
C PRO A 194 -28.64 -2.77 -23.86
#